data_AF-A0A2N0B3G4-F1
#
_entry.id   AF-A0A2N0B3G4-F1
#
_cell.length_a   1.000
_cell.length_b   1.000
_cell.length_c   1.000
_cell.angle_alpha   90.00
_cell.angle_beta   90.00
_cell.angle_gamma   90.00
#
_symmetry.space_group_name_H-M   'P 1'
#
loop_
_entity.id
_entity.type
_entity.pdbx_description
1 polymer ?
#
loop_
_entity_poly.entity_id
_entity_poly.type
_entity_poly.pdbx_seq_one_letter_code
_entity_poly.pdbx_strand_id
1 'polypeptide(L)'
;KEFSYIEPSIRSGFAYFKGIQNASFQKKFEIDLGIEIPAIGYLDFLTSDRIIELKTAKSFPTELKDSVRRQVALQCKAVSMPAEIVYLGKPTKNKSHEGFKKFEIPASDIENLVDDFRMAARAIRRLLMNTESIEEIVESVFPNYDNYLWDDEEIAVAKQYWRFAA
;
A
#
# COMPACT_ATOMS: atom_id res chain seq x y z
N LYS A 1 -2.72 -16.36 18.61
CA LYS A 1 -4.01 -15.63 18.43
C LYS A 1 -4.11 -14.96 17.06
N GLU A 2 -3.00 -14.48 16.49
CA GLU A 2 -3.01 -13.81 15.18
C GLU A 2 -3.19 -14.80 14.01
N PHE A 3 -2.48 -15.93 13.98
CA PHE A 3 -2.59 -16.86 12.85
C PHE A 3 -3.97 -17.56 12.69
N SER A 4 -4.85 -17.51 13.69
CA SER A 4 -6.16 -18.19 13.63
C SER A 4 -7.17 -17.52 12.69
N TYR A 5 -6.91 -16.30 12.21
CA TYR A 5 -7.76 -15.65 11.20
C TYR A 5 -7.33 -15.93 9.76
N ILE A 6 -6.12 -16.47 9.54
CA ILE A 6 -5.53 -16.60 8.20
C ILE A 6 -6.26 -17.67 7.39
N GLU A 7 -6.32 -18.90 7.89
CA GLU A 7 -6.96 -20.02 7.18
C GLU A 7 -8.42 -19.73 6.80
N PRO A 8 -9.27 -19.18 7.69
CA PRO A 8 -10.64 -18.85 7.32
C PRO A 8 -10.74 -17.76 6.25
N SER A 9 -9.81 -16.80 6.26
CA SER A 9 -9.77 -15.70 5.27
C SER A 9 -9.27 -16.20 3.91
N ILE A 10 -8.32 -17.12 3.87
CA ILE A 10 -7.88 -17.74 2.61
C ILE A 10 -9.02 -18.59 2.04
N ARG A 11 -9.72 -19.34 2.89
CA ARG A 11 -10.82 -20.22 2.48
C ARG A 11 -11.98 -19.44 1.85
N SER A 12 -12.30 -18.23 2.33
CA SER A 12 -13.35 -17.39 1.72
C SER A 12 -12.99 -16.94 0.30
N GLY A 13 -11.70 -16.72 0.01
CA GLY A 13 -11.22 -16.37 -1.34
C GLY A 13 -10.99 -17.56 -2.26
N PHE A 14 -10.95 -18.80 -1.73
CA PHE A 14 -10.46 -19.96 -2.46
C PHE A 14 -11.18 -20.21 -3.79
N ALA A 15 -12.52 -20.14 -3.80
CA ALA A 15 -13.30 -20.35 -5.02
C ALA A 15 -12.98 -19.31 -6.10
N TYR A 16 -12.79 -18.05 -5.70
CA TYR A 16 -12.40 -16.97 -6.61
C TYR A 16 -10.99 -17.22 -7.17
N PHE A 17 -9.99 -17.44 -6.31
CA PHE A 17 -8.61 -17.63 -6.75
C PHE A 17 -8.41 -18.91 -7.57
N LYS A 18 -9.14 -19.99 -7.26
CA LYS A 18 -9.13 -21.23 -8.05
C LYS A 18 -9.66 -21.02 -9.47
N GLY A 19 -10.53 -20.04 -9.69
CA GLY A 19 -11.07 -19.69 -11.00
C GLY A 19 -10.10 -18.92 -11.89
N ILE A 20 -9.03 -18.35 -11.32
CA ILE A 20 -8.03 -17.60 -12.08
C ILE A 20 -7.13 -18.58 -12.84
N GLN A 21 -7.11 -18.46 -14.16
CA GLN A 21 -6.23 -19.25 -15.03
C GLN A 21 -5.00 -18.43 -15.42
N ASN A 22 -3.85 -19.10 -15.51
CA ASN A 22 -2.61 -18.54 -16.07
C ASN A 22 -2.18 -17.19 -15.45
N ALA A 23 -2.14 -17.13 -14.11
CA ALA A 23 -1.60 -15.96 -13.41
C ALA A 23 -0.07 -16.05 -13.29
N SER A 24 0.60 -14.93 -13.53
CA SER A 24 1.98 -14.69 -13.09
C SER A 24 1.97 -14.09 -11.69
N PHE A 25 2.90 -14.49 -10.84
CA PHE A 25 2.99 -14.03 -9.45
C PHE A 25 4.27 -13.25 -9.25
N GLN A 26 4.24 -12.26 -8.34
CA GLN A 26 5.41 -11.47 -7.96
C GLN A 26 6.16 -10.92 -9.20
N LYS A 27 5.40 -10.50 -10.21
CA LYS A 27 5.99 -9.91 -11.40
C LYS A 27 6.49 -8.51 -11.04
N LYS A 28 7.78 -8.28 -11.22
CA LYS A 28 8.38 -6.95 -11.07
C LYS A 28 7.81 -5.99 -12.11
N PHE A 29 7.53 -4.77 -11.68
CA PHE A 29 7.29 -3.63 -12.56
C PHE A 29 8.18 -2.46 -12.15
N GLU A 30 8.47 -1.61 -13.12
CA GLU A 30 9.19 -0.34 -12.93
C GLU A 30 8.37 0.78 -13.55
N ILE A 31 8.32 1.92 -12.89
CA ILE A 31 7.60 3.10 -13.37
C ILE A 31 8.44 4.35 -13.16
N ASP A 32 8.54 5.15 -14.22
CA ASP A 32 9.18 6.46 -14.16
C ASP A 32 8.25 7.47 -13.45
N LEU A 33 8.76 8.06 -12.37
CA LEU A 33 8.07 9.09 -11.59
C LEU A 33 8.55 10.52 -11.93
N GLY A 34 9.40 10.68 -12.94
CA GLY A 34 9.99 11.97 -13.31
C GLY A 34 11.10 12.42 -12.35
N ILE A 35 11.77 11.45 -11.71
CA ILE A 35 12.98 11.61 -10.90
C ILE A 35 14.01 10.55 -11.34
N GLU A 36 15.26 10.66 -10.90
CA GLU A 36 16.39 9.84 -11.37
C GLU A 36 16.24 8.35 -11.07
N ILE A 37 15.43 8.00 -10.06
CA ILE A 37 15.24 6.63 -9.61
C ILE A 37 13.78 6.23 -9.92
N PRO A 38 13.55 5.17 -10.70
CA PRO A 38 12.20 4.67 -10.95
C PRO A 38 11.61 4.08 -9.68
N ALA A 39 10.28 4.12 -9.55
CA ALA A 39 9.62 3.30 -8.55
C ALA A 39 9.60 1.85 -9.02
N ILE A 40 9.92 0.94 -8.11
CA ILE A 40 9.96 -0.50 -8.34
C ILE A 40 8.91 -1.15 -7.44
N GLY A 41 8.12 -2.06 -8.00
CA GLY A 41 7.14 -2.82 -7.24
C GLY A 41 6.93 -4.22 -7.80
N TYR A 42 6.10 -4.99 -7.12
CA TYR A 42 5.74 -6.35 -7.48
C TYR A 42 4.22 -6.49 -7.45
N LEU A 43 3.68 -7.19 -8.45
CA LEU A 43 2.26 -7.51 -8.52
C LEU A 43 1.99 -8.83 -7.78
N ASP A 44 0.93 -8.89 -6.97
CA ASP A 44 0.53 -10.15 -6.35
C ASP A 44 0.17 -11.20 -7.41
N PHE A 45 -0.75 -10.82 -8.33
CA PHE A 45 -1.15 -11.64 -9.47
C PHE A 45 -1.34 -10.77 -10.71
N LEU A 46 -0.85 -11.25 -11.85
CA LEU A 46 -1.10 -10.68 -13.17
C LEU A 46 -1.71 -11.77 -14.06
N THR A 47 -2.91 -11.54 -14.56
CA THR A 47 -3.57 -12.42 -15.54
C THR A 47 -3.35 -11.86 -16.96
N SER A 48 -4.01 -12.47 -17.95
CA SER A 48 -4.00 -11.97 -19.33
C SER A 48 -4.77 -10.65 -19.53
N ASP A 49 -5.68 -10.31 -18.61
CA ASP A 49 -6.64 -9.21 -18.76
C ASP A 49 -6.59 -8.17 -17.64
N ARG A 50 -6.04 -8.50 -16.47
CA ARG A 50 -6.05 -7.61 -15.30
C ARG A 50 -4.96 -7.92 -14.29
N ILE A 51 -4.76 -6.98 -13.38
CA ILE A 51 -4.02 -7.15 -12.12
C ILE A 51 -5.00 -7.57 -11.04
N ILE A 52 -4.58 -8.45 -10.13
CA ILE A 52 -5.35 -8.75 -8.92
C ILE A 52 -4.45 -8.44 -7.72
N GLU A 53 -4.82 -7.41 -6.97
CA GLU A 53 -4.12 -6.99 -5.74
C GLU A 53 -4.82 -7.62 -4.54
N LEU A 54 -4.09 -8.42 -3.75
CA LEU A 54 -4.65 -9.15 -2.63
C LEU A 54 -4.35 -8.43 -1.31
N LYS A 55 -5.41 -8.15 -0.55
CA LYS A 55 -5.31 -7.62 0.81
C LYS A 55 -5.99 -8.57 1.80
N THR A 56 -5.44 -8.67 3.01
CA THR A 56 -6.15 -9.27 4.13
C THR A 56 -6.61 -8.18 5.10
N ALA A 57 -7.78 -8.36 5.70
CA ALA A 57 -8.29 -7.40 6.67
C ALA A 57 -9.09 -8.07 7.78
N LYS A 58 -8.96 -7.52 9.00
CA LYS A 58 -9.82 -7.89 10.15
C LYS A 58 -11.25 -7.38 9.96
N SER A 59 -11.41 -6.22 9.33
CA SER A 59 -12.67 -5.63 8.92
C SER A 59 -12.52 -5.06 7.51
N PHE A 60 -13.52 -5.26 6.66
CA PHE A 60 -13.49 -4.69 5.33
C PHE A 60 -13.73 -3.19 5.38
N PRO A 61 -12.94 -2.39 4.65
CA PRO A 61 -13.20 -0.97 4.59
C PRO A 61 -14.49 -0.71 3.81
N THR A 62 -15.20 0.37 4.12
CA THR A 62 -16.38 0.81 3.36
C THR A 62 -15.96 1.27 1.96
N GLU A 63 -14.87 2.04 1.91
CA GLU A 63 -14.23 2.61 0.72
C GLU A 63 -12.72 2.28 0.68
N LEU A 64 -12.09 2.35 -0.48
CA LEU A 64 -10.65 2.13 -0.58
C LEU A 64 -9.88 3.27 0.07
N LYS A 65 -8.90 2.92 0.91
CA LYS A 65 -7.93 3.90 1.42
C LYS A 65 -7.11 4.46 0.26
N ASP A 66 -6.83 5.77 0.29
CA ASP A 66 -6.04 6.41 -0.76
C ASP A 66 -4.63 5.81 -0.92
N SER A 67 -4.02 5.30 0.14
CA SER A 67 -2.74 4.58 0.03
C SER A 67 -2.84 3.35 -0.87
N VAL A 68 -3.92 2.58 -0.78
CA VAL A 68 -4.18 1.42 -1.64
C VAL A 68 -4.53 1.88 -3.04
N ARG A 69 -5.35 2.93 -3.19
CA ARG A 69 -5.71 3.49 -4.50
C ARG A 69 -4.46 3.92 -5.27
N ARG A 70 -3.59 4.69 -4.62
CA ARG A 70 -2.33 5.15 -5.21
C ARG A 70 -1.40 3.98 -5.57
N GLN A 71 -1.25 2.99 -4.68
CA GLN A 71 -0.43 1.81 -4.94
C GLN A 71 -0.88 1.08 -6.22
N VAL A 72 -2.18 0.82 -6.32
CA VAL A 72 -2.75 0.07 -7.44
C VAL A 72 -2.77 0.91 -8.72
N ALA A 73 -2.95 2.23 -8.63
CA ALA A 73 -2.83 3.12 -9.79
C ALA A 73 -1.42 3.05 -10.43
N LEU A 74 -0.35 3.00 -9.62
CA LEU A 74 1.01 2.77 -10.14
C LEU A 74 1.11 1.44 -10.89
N GLN A 75 0.56 0.37 -10.32
CA GLN A 75 0.55 -0.95 -10.95
C GLN A 75 -0.18 -0.91 -12.29
N CYS A 76 -1.41 -0.35 -12.32
CA CYS A 76 -2.20 -0.19 -13.54
C CYS A 76 -1.46 0.59 -14.62
N LYS A 77 -0.82 1.71 -14.22
CA LYS A 77 -0.03 2.53 -15.13
C LYS A 77 1.19 1.80 -15.68
N ALA A 78 1.90 1.05 -14.83
CA ALA A 78 3.13 0.36 -15.20
C ALA A 78 2.91 -0.78 -16.21
N VAL A 79 1.80 -1.52 -16.11
CA VAL A 79 1.49 -2.62 -17.03
C VAL A 79 0.36 -2.34 -18.02
N SER A 80 -0.21 -1.13 -17.99
CA SER A 80 -1.33 -0.71 -18.85
C SER A 80 -2.53 -1.65 -18.81
N MET A 81 -2.91 -2.11 -17.61
CA MET A 81 -4.04 -3.01 -17.38
C MET A 81 -4.91 -2.51 -16.22
N PRO A 82 -6.21 -2.82 -16.21
CA PRO A 82 -7.05 -2.57 -15.05
C PRO A 82 -6.65 -3.47 -13.87
N ALA A 83 -7.09 -3.11 -12.67
CA ALA A 83 -6.87 -3.91 -11.47
C ALA A 83 -8.18 -4.19 -10.71
N GLU A 84 -8.27 -5.39 -10.18
CA GLU A 84 -9.26 -5.77 -9.17
C GLU A 84 -8.55 -5.89 -7.81
N ILE A 85 -9.08 -5.21 -6.79
CA ILE A 85 -8.52 -5.22 -5.44
C ILE A 85 -9.38 -6.14 -4.58
N VAL A 86 -8.80 -7.26 -4.18
CA VAL A 86 -9.49 -8.34 -3.48
C VAL A 86 -9.12 -8.30 -2.01
N TYR A 87 -10.09 -8.03 -1.16
CA TYR A 87 -9.96 -8.14 0.28
C TYR A 87 -10.50 -9.48 0.78
N LEU A 88 -9.65 -10.19 1.51
CA LEU A 88 -10.00 -11.41 2.24
C LEU A 88 -10.07 -11.14 3.74
N GLY A 89 -11.03 -11.77 4.40
CA GLY A 89 -11.24 -11.63 5.83
C GLY A 89 -12.03 -12.79 6.38
N LYS A 90 -12.04 -12.93 7.71
CA LYS A 90 -12.77 -14.02 8.36
C LYS A 90 -14.28 -13.82 8.15
N PRO A 91 -15.01 -14.84 7.65
CA PRO A 91 -16.46 -14.76 7.56
C PRO A 91 -17.10 -14.48 8.92
N THR A 92 -18.05 -13.55 8.95
CA THR A 92 -18.79 -13.20 10.17
C THR A 92 -20.22 -13.72 10.09
N LYS A 93 -20.75 -14.26 11.20
CA LYS A 93 -22.11 -14.82 11.27
C LYS A 93 -23.23 -13.80 10.96
N ASN A 94 -22.95 -12.50 11.07
CA ASN A 94 -23.94 -11.42 10.95
C ASN A 94 -24.09 -10.83 9.51
N LYS A 95 -23.80 -11.63 8.47
CA LYS A 95 -24.29 -11.44 7.09
C LYS A 95 -23.80 -10.24 6.25
N SER A 96 -22.97 -9.32 6.73
CA SER A 96 -22.55 -8.20 5.86
C SER A 96 -21.48 -8.58 4.81
N HIS A 97 -20.80 -9.72 4.96
CA HIS A 97 -19.76 -10.15 4.01
C HIS A 97 -19.33 -11.62 4.22
N GLU A 98 -19.16 -12.36 3.12
CA GLU A 98 -18.73 -13.77 3.08
C GLU A 98 -17.24 -13.97 3.38
N GLY A 99 -16.59 -12.99 4.00
CA GLY A 99 -15.14 -12.96 4.15
C GLY A 99 -14.41 -12.57 2.85
N PHE A 100 -15.13 -11.92 1.93
CA PHE A 100 -14.63 -11.56 0.61
C PHE A 100 -15.25 -10.22 0.16
N LYS A 101 -14.43 -9.28 -0.34
CA LYS A 101 -14.90 -8.02 -0.94
C LYS A 101 -13.98 -7.61 -2.08
N LYS A 102 -14.55 -7.06 -3.14
CA LYS A 102 -13.82 -6.54 -4.30
C LYS A 102 -14.00 -5.04 -4.43
N PHE A 103 -12.97 -4.39 -4.94
CA PHE A 103 -13.01 -3.00 -5.36
C PHE A 103 -12.26 -2.85 -6.68
N GLU A 104 -12.58 -1.77 -7.38
CA GLU A 104 -11.92 -1.37 -8.61
C GLU A 104 -11.57 0.11 -8.52
N ILE A 105 -10.60 0.55 -9.32
CA ILE A 105 -10.25 1.96 -9.46
C ILE A 105 -10.70 2.40 -10.85
N PRO A 106 -11.50 3.48 -10.97
CA PRO A 106 -11.86 4.03 -12.27
C PRO A 106 -10.63 4.39 -13.09
N ALA A 107 -10.64 4.06 -14.38
CA ALA A 107 -9.52 4.39 -15.28
C ALA A 107 -9.23 5.90 -15.33
N SER A 108 -10.27 6.73 -15.15
CA SER A 108 -10.17 8.20 -15.06
C SER A 108 -9.32 8.70 -13.89
N ASP A 109 -9.20 7.91 -12.82
CA ASP A 109 -8.52 8.32 -11.59
C ASP A 109 -7.03 7.97 -11.62
N ILE A 110 -6.62 7.05 -12.49
CA ILE A 110 -5.28 6.47 -12.49
C ILE A 110 -4.20 7.55 -12.61
N GLU A 111 -4.31 8.45 -13.58
CA GLU A 111 -3.26 9.46 -13.80
C GLU A 111 -3.13 10.41 -12.63
N ASN A 112 -4.25 10.91 -12.09
CA ASN A 112 -4.26 11.80 -10.92
C ASN A 112 -3.62 11.13 -9.70
N LEU A 113 -3.91 9.84 -9.47
CA LEU A 113 -3.32 9.07 -8.37
C LEU A 113 -1.82 8.80 -8.57
N VAL A 114 -1.37 8.67 -9.82
CA VAL A 114 0.06 8.56 -10.15
C VAL A 114 0.75 9.91 -9.95
N ASP A 115 0.10 11.03 -10.28
CA ASP A 115 0.62 12.37 -10.05
C ASP A 115 0.84 12.68 -8.56
N ASP A 116 -0.04 12.20 -7.67
CA ASP A 116 0.20 12.25 -6.22
C ASP A 116 1.53 11.58 -5.84
N PHE A 117 1.81 10.41 -6.43
CA PHE A 117 3.06 9.68 -6.21
C PHE A 117 4.27 10.42 -6.78
N ARG A 118 4.15 11.02 -7.98
CA ARG A 118 5.21 11.87 -8.56
C ARG A 118 5.49 13.09 -7.69
N MET A 119 4.46 13.71 -7.12
CA MET A 119 4.61 14.83 -6.20
C MET A 119 5.34 14.41 -4.93
N ALA A 120 4.96 13.27 -4.32
CA ALA A 120 5.65 12.72 -3.16
C ALA A 120 7.13 12.40 -3.47
N ALA A 121 7.40 11.74 -4.59
CA ALA A 121 8.76 11.42 -5.04
C ALA A 121 9.62 12.68 -5.23
N ARG A 122 9.06 13.73 -5.84
CA ARG A 122 9.73 15.03 -5.99
C ARG A 122 10.00 15.72 -4.65
N ALA A 123 9.07 15.63 -3.69
CA ALA A 123 9.26 16.20 -2.36
C ALA A 123 10.39 15.48 -1.61
N ILE A 124 10.40 14.15 -1.62
CA ILE A 124 11.47 13.33 -1.03
C ILE A 124 12.81 13.64 -1.70
N ARG A 125 12.85 13.68 -3.04
CA ARG A 125 14.07 14.04 -3.79
C ARG A 125 14.60 15.42 -3.38
N ARG A 126 13.73 16.42 -3.27
CA ARG A 126 14.14 17.77 -2.86
C ARG A 126 14.71 17.77 -1.45
N LEU A 127 14.09 17.05 -0.51
CA LEU A 127 14.63 16.92 0.84
C LEU A 127 16.04 16.33 0.80
N LEU A 128 16.21 15.17 0.17
CA LEU A 128 17.50 14.48 0.07
C LEU A 128 18.60 15.29 -0.62
N MET A 129 18.25 16.12 -1.61
CA MET A 129 19.22 16.96 -2.32
C MET A 129 19.67 18.21 -1.55
N ASN A 130 18.92 18.62 -0.54
CA ASN A 130 19.22 19.83 0.24
C ASN A 130 19.64 19.51 1.68
N THR A 131 19.93 18.24 1.95
CA THR A 131 20.40 17.76 3.26
C THR A 131 21.69 16.99 3.06
N GLU A 132 22.69 17.25 3.88
CA GLU A 132 24.00 16.58 3.83
C GLU A 132 24.09 15.41 4.81
N SER A 133 23.14 15.29 5.76
CA SER A 133 23.14 14.25 6.78
C SER A 133 21.73 13.79 7.18
N ILE A 134 21.66 12.64 7.87
CA ILE A 134 20.41 12.08 8.38
C ILE A 134 19.83 12.99 9.48
N GLU A 135 20.69 13.64 10.25
CA GLU A 135 20.33 14.55 11.33
C GLU A 135 19.57 15.77 10.78
N GLU A 136 20.01 16.38 9.68
CA GLU A 136 19.29 17.50 9.05
C GLU A 136 17.88 17.09 8.56
N ILE A 137 17.73 15.85 8.08
CA ILE A 137 16.41 15.30 7.70
C ILE A 137 15.52 15.14 8.93
N VAL A 138 16.06 14.61 10.02
CA VAL A 138 15.35 14.44 11.30
C VAL A 138 14.90 15.80 11.85
N GLU A 139 15.77 16.82 11.79
CA GLU A 139 15.49 18.18 12.23
C GLU A 139 14.44 18.90 11.36
N SER A 140 14.20 18.45 10.14
CA SER A 140 13.20 19.04 9.23
C SER A 140 11.75 18.79 9.67
N VAL A 141 11.52 17.89 10.63
CA VAL A 141 10.20 17.58 11.18
C VAL A 141 10.20 17.63 12.71
N PHE A 142 9.11 18.13 13.30
CA PHE A 142 8.92 18.16 14.74
C PHE A 142 8.02 16.99 15.18
N PRO A 143 8.48 16.08 16.07
CA PRO A 143 7.67 14.96 16.50
C PRO A 143 6.55 15.42 17.43
N ASN A 144 5.32 14.98 17.16
CA ASN A 144 4.19 15.15 18.07
C ASN A 144 4.01 13.89 18.94
N TYR A 145 4.65 13.87 20.10
CA TYR A 145 4.61 12.73 21.03
C TYR A 145 3.24 12.50 21.68
N ASP A 146 2.32 13.48 21.63
CA ASP A 146 0.96 13.33 22.15
C ASP A 146 0.04 12.60 21.16
N ASN A 147 0.52 12.25 19.97
CA ASN A 147 -0.26 11.51 18.97
C ASN A 147 -0.43 10.04 19.40
N TYR A 148 -1.66 9.54 19.37
CA TYR A 148 -2.02 8.16 19.74
C TYR A 148 -1.31 7.07 18.91
N LEU A 149 -0.69 7.44 17.79
CA LEU A 149 0.09 6.53 16.96
C LEU A 149 1.44 6.13 17.58
N TRP A 150 1.89 6.84 18.61
CA TRP A 150 3.09 6.50 19.34
C TRP A 150 2.79 5.60 20.54
N ASP A 151 3.63 4.60 20.77
CA ASP A 151 3.73 3.94 22.07
C ASP A 151 4.95 4.43 22.89
N ASP A 152 5.00 4.04 24.17
CA ASP A 152 6.05 4.48 25.10
C ASP A 152 7.46 4.05 24.64
N GLU A 153 7.58 2.89 23.97
CA GLU A 153 8.85 2.39 23.45
C GLU A 153 9.30 3.21 22.24
N GLU A 154 8.38 3.49 21.31
CA GLU A 154 8.62 4.34 20.14
C GLU A 154 9.00 5.76 20.53
N ILE A 155 8.34 6.35 21.54
CA ILE A 155 8.70 7.67 22.08
C ILE A 155 10.11 7.64 22.68
N ALA A 156 10.44 6.59 23.45
CA ALA A 156 11.76 6.46 24.06
C ALA A 156 12.88 6.36 23.02
N VAL A 157 12.63 5.65 21.91
CA VAL A 157 13.55 5.56 20.77
C VAL A 157 13.62 6.88 19.99
N ALA A 158 12.49 7.50 19.65
CA ALA A 158 12.45 8.77 18.93
C ALA A 158 13.19 9.89 19.67
N LYS A 159 13.05 9.94 21.00
CA LYS A 159 13.81 10.85 21.86
C LYS A 159 15.32 10.63 21.86
N GLN A 160 15.86 9.58 21.23
CA GLN A 160 17.30 9.42 21.00
C GLN A 160 17.78 10.19 19.76
N TYR A 161 16.92 10.31 18.75
CA TYR A 161 17.20 11.00 17.49
C TYR A 161 16.89 12.50 17.56
N TRP A 162 15.76 12.88 18.17
CA TRP A 162 15.38 14.29 18.40
C TRP A 162 15.95 14.82 19.72
N ARG A 163 17.26 14.66 19.93
CA ARG A 163 17.98 15.33 21.02
C ARG A 163 18.70 16.54 20.45
N PHE A 164 18.35 17.73 20.93
CA PHE A 164 19.27 18.86 20.78
C PHE A 164 20.52 18.54 21.60
N ALA A 165 21.65 18.29 20.92
CA ALA A 165 22.94 18.40 21.57
C ALA A 165 23.11 19.87 21.97
N ALA A 166 23.07 20.14 23.27
CA ALA A 166 23.40 21.45 23.82
C ALA A 166 24.92 21.71 23.71
#